data_AF-A0A9E5SS35-F1
#
_entry.id   AF-A0A9E5SS35-F1
#
_cell.length_a   1.000
_cell.length_b   1.000
_cell.length_c   1.000
_cell.angle_alpha   90.00
_cell.angle_beta   90.00
_cell.angle_gamma   90.00
#
_symmetry.space_group_name_H-M   'P 1'
#
loop_
_entity.id
_entity.type
_entity.pdbx_description
1 polymer ?
#
loop_
_entity_poly.entity_id
_entity_poly.type
_entity_poly.pdbx_seq_one_letter_code
_entity_poly.pdbx_strand_id
1 'polypeptide(L)'
;MFDLEGKAKPKTIRRRAVMLGRETFERLIALRRADVIGSGWPVERVASADNWQRELDNMQAEGVPWTVAELKVTGHDISQWLGIPPSPMVGEILKALHKECVMNPKRNNREALKKSALALGRKLILN
;
A
#
# COMPACT_ATOMS: atom_id res chain seq x y z
N MET A 1 -8.17 -3.04 -17.78
CA MET A 1 -7.27 -3.65 -16.78
C MET A 1 -5.96 -2.88 -16.73
N PHE A 2 -5.37 -2.63 -15.55
CA PHE A 2 -4.26 -1.66 -15.41
C PHE A 2 -2.87 -2.19 -15.81
N ASP A 3 -2.74 -3.48 -16.06
CA ASP A 3 -1.48 -4.14 -16.42
C ASP A 3 -1.78 -5.34 -17.32
N LEU A 4 -2.09 -5.08 -18.59
CA LEU A 4 -2.44 -6.13 -19.55
C LEU A 4 -1.24 -7.01 -19.91
N GLU A 5 -0.05 -6.39 -20.01
CA GLU A 5 1.19 -7.04 -20.43
C GLU A 5 1.97 -7.69 -19.28
N GLY A 6 1.55 -7.52 -18.02
CA GLY A 6 2.29 -8.03 -16.86
C GLY A 6 3.61 -7.30 -16.59
N LYS A 7 3.68 -6.01 -16.98
CA LYS A 7 4.87 -5.15 -16.86
C LYS A 7 4.72 -4.06 -15.79
N ALA A 8 3.62 -4.05 -15.02
CA ALA A 8 3.48 -3.09 -13.94
C ALA A 8 4.61 -3.24 -12.93
N LYS A 9 5.19 -2.11 -12.54
CA LYS A 9 6.24 -2.04 -11.53
C LYS A 9 5.66 -2.43 -10.15
N PRO A 10 6.46 -3.00 -9.24
CA PRO A 10 6.04 -3.34 -7.87
C PRO A 10 5.27 -2.20 -7.19
N LYS A 11 5.80 -0.98 -7.28
CA LYS A 11 5.20 0.24 -6.74
C LYS A 11 3.76 0.50 -7.23
N THR A 12 3.48 0.22 -8.51
CA THR A 12 2.13 0.38 -9.08
C THR A 12 1.20 -0.69 -8.55
N ILE A 13 1.66 -1.93 -8.48
CA ILE A 13 0.88 -3.06 -7.97
C ILE A 13 0.54 -2.86 -6.50
N ARG A 14 1.51 -2.53 -5.64
CA ARG A 14 1.30 -2.28 -4.19
C ARG A 14 0.22 -1.23 -3.94
N ARG A 15 0.27 -0.10 -4.65
CA ARG A 15 -0.74 0.96 -4.53
C ARG A 15 -2.12 0.45 -4.92
N ARG A 16 -2.22 -0.31 -6.00
CA ARG A 16 -3.50 -0.84 -6.48
C ARG A 16 -4.04 -1.90 -5.53
N ALA A 17 -3.20 -2.79 -5.03
CA ALA A 17 -3.54 -3.82 -4.05
C ALA A 17 -4.11 -3.18 -2.78
N VAL A 18 -3.39 -2.23 -2.18
CA VAL A 18 -3.84 -1.53 -0.96
C VAL A 18 -5.12 -0.72 -1.18
N MET A 19 -5.27 -0.08 -2.34
CA MET A 19 -6.50 0.64 -2.70
C MET A 19 -7.72 -0.29 -2.78
N LEU A 20 -7.54 -1.51 -3.29
CA LEU A 20 -8.62 -2.49 -3.43
C LEU A 20 -8.89 -3.26 -2.13
N GLY A 21 -7.90 -3.35 -1.25
CA GLY A 21 -7.88 -4.26 -0.12
C GLY A 21 -7.43 -5.67 -0.51
N ARG A 22 -6.95 -6.42 0.49
CA ARG A 22 -6.30 -7.72 0.30
C ARG A 22 -7.18 -8.74 -0.42
N GLU A 23 -8.35 -9.01 0.13
CA GLU A 23 -9.29 -10.00 -0.40
C GLU A 23 -9.72 -9.68 -1.84
N THR A 24 -10.04 -8.40 -2.11
CA THR A 24 -10.41 -7.95 -3.46
C THR A 24 -9.26 -8.11 -4.44
N PHE A 25 -8.03 -7.84 -4.01
CA PHE A 25 -6.86 -7.98 -4.87
C PHE A 25 -6.54 -9.45 -5.18
N GLU A 26 -6.65 -10.34 -4.18
CA GLU A 26 -6.55 -11.79 -4.37
C GLU A 26 -7.61 -12.30 -5.35
N ARG A 27 -8.87 -11.86 -5.21
CA ARG A 27 -9.96 -12.17 -6.17
C ARG A 27 -9.68 -11.64 -7.57
N LEU A 28 -9.11 -10.44 -7.69
CA LEU A 28 -8.74 -9.87 -8.99
C LEU A 28 -7.68 -10.71 -9.70
N ILE A 29 -6.68 -11.22 -8.96
CA ILE A 29 -5.67 -12.14 -9.51
C ILE A 29 -6.33 -13.41 -10.02
N ALA A 30 -7.20 -14.04 -9.21
CA ALA A 30 -7.92 -15.24 -9.61
C ALA A 30 -8.82 -15.02 -10.84
N LEU A 31 -9.56 -13.92 -10.86
CA LEU A 31 -10.42 -13.53 -11.98
C LEU A 31 -9.61 -13.37 -13.27
N ARG A 32 -8.43 -12.74 -13.21
CA ARG A 32 -7.57 -12.58 -14.39
C ARG A 32 -7.08 -13.92 -14.93
N ARG A 33 -6.72 -14.86 -14.05
CA ARG A 33 -6.33 -16.21 -14.49
C ARG A 33 -7.49 -16.90 -15.21
N ALA A 34 -8.67 -16.87 -14.60
CA ALA A 34 -9.87 -17.50 -15.15
C ALA A 34 -10.27 -16.91 -16.51
N ASP A 35 -10.26 -15.58 -16.64
CA ASP A 35 -10.58 -14.86 -17.88
C ASP A 35 -9.66 -15.25 -19.05
N VAL A 36 -8.35 -15.30 -18.82
CA VAL A 36 -7.38 -15.64 -19.88
C VAL A 36 -7.44 -17.12 -20.23
N ILE A 37 -7.53 -18.02 -19.25
CA ILE A 37 -7.64 -19.46 -19.49
C ILE A 37 -8.97 -19.80 -20.19
N GLY A 38 -10.06 -19.15 -19.79
CA GLY A 38 -11.40 -19.36 -20.37
C GLY A 38 -11.57 -18.78 -21.78
N SER A 39 -10.60 -18.01 -22.29
CA SER A 39 -10.67 -17.38 -23.62
C SER A 39 -10.53 -18.37 -24.79
N GLY A 40 -10.18 -19.64 -24.52
CA GLY A 40 -9.93 -20.66 -25.54
C GLY A 40 -8.58 -20.51 -26.25
N TRP A 41 -7.78 -19.49 -25.93
CA TRP A 41 -6.41 -19.38 -26.40
C TRP A 41 -5.50 -20.38 -25.65
N PRO A 42 -4.57 -21.05 -26.34
CA PRO A 42 -3.60 -21.92 -25.68
C PRO A 42 -2.58 -21.04 -24.96
N VAL A 43 -2.82 -20.76 -23.68
CA VAL A 43 -1.96 -19.92 -22.86
C VAL A 43 -1.35 -20.75 -21.73
N GLU A 44 -0.01 -20.87 -21.69
CA GLU A 44 0.68 -21.57 -20.61
C GLU A 44 0.73 -20.76 -19.31
N ARG A 45 0.77 -19.42 -19.41
CA ARG A 45 0.91 -18.51 -18.27
C ARG A 45 0.16 -17.21 -18.46
N VAL A 46 -0.34 -16.66 -17.36
CA VAL A 46 -1.05 -15.38 -17.36
C VAL A 46 -0.13 -14.33 -16.74
N ALA A 47 0.76 -13.76 -17.57
CA ALA A 47 1.87 -12.90 -17.13
C ALA A 47 1.46 -11.78 -16.14
N SER A 48 0.30 -11.16 -16.38
CA SER A 48 -0.26 -10.15 -15.48
C SER A 48 -0.62 -10.72 -14.11
N ALA A 49 -1.40 -11.80 -14.05
CA ALA A 49 -1.74 -12.45 -12.80
C ALA A 49 -0.51 -13.01 -12.05
N ASP A 50 0.49 -13.52 -12.79
CA ASP A 50 1.74 -14.00 -12.21
C ASP A 50 2.55 -12.87 -11.59
N ASN A 51 2.64 -11.72 -12.27
CA ASN A 51 3.33 -10.55 -11.76
C ASN A 51 2.65 -10.01 -10.49
N TRP A 52 1.32 -9.96 -10.47
CA TRP A 52 0.56 -9.52 -9.31
C TRP A 52 0.65 -10.47 -8.12
N GLN A 53 0.58 -11.78 -8.37
CA GLN A 53 0.75 -12.79 -7.33
C GLN A 53 2.14 -12.69 -6.69
N ARG A 54 3.19 -12.61 -7.51
CA ARG A 54 4.57 -12.45 -7.01
C ARG A 54 4.69 -11.22 -6.12
N GLU A 55 4.11 -10.10 -6.52
CA GLU A 55 4.17 -8.89 -5.70
C GLU A 55 3.33 -9.01 -4.43
N LEU A 56 2.17 -9.66 -4.48
CA LEU A 56 1.37 -9.95 -3.29
C LEU A 56 2.17 -10.78 -2.26
N ASP A 57 2.86 -11.82 -2.74
CA ASP A 57 3.70 -12.68 -1.88
C ASP A 57 4.85 -11.86 -1.26
N ASN A 58 5.50 -11.00 -2.04
CA ASN A 58 6.51 -10.06 -1.54
C ASN A 58 5.93 -9.11 -0.49
N MET A 59 4.74 -8.55 -0.74
CA MET A 59 4.08 -7.65 0.20
C MET A 59 3.79 -8.33 1.54
N GLN A 60 3.37 -9.59 1.51
CA GLN A 60 3.13 -10.40 2.70
C GLN A 60 4.44 -10.70 3.46
N ALA A 61 5.48 -11.11 2.75
CA ALA A 61 6.79 -11.39 3.34
C ALA A 61 7.45 -10.15 3.96
N GLU A 62 7.29 -8.98 3.32
CA GLU A 62 7.83 -7.70 3.83
C GLU A 62 6.98 -7.08 4.94
N GLY A 63 5.79 -7.61 5.24
CA GLY A 63 4.88 -7.03 6.23
C GLY A 63 4.36 -5.64 5.83
N VAL A 64 3.99 -5.46 4.56
CA VAL A 64 3.37 -4.22 4.07
C VAL A 64 2.10 -3.91 4.88
N PRO A 65 1.94 -2.69 5.44
CA PRO A 65 0.69 -2.32 6.08
C PRO A 65 -0.42 -2.10 5.03
N TRP A 66 -1.48 -2.87 5.10
CA TRP A 66 -2.65 -2.75 4.21
C TRP A 66 -3.57 -1.60 4.62
N THR A 67 -3.61 -1.31 5.91
CA THR A 67 -4.42 -0.22 6.47
C THR A 67 -3.59 0.74 7.31
N VAL A 68 -4.14 1.93 7.58
CA VAL A 68 -3.54 2.89 8.52
C VAL A 68 -3.40 2.29 9.92
N ALA A 69 -4.31 1.41 10.33
CA ALA A 69 -4.28 0.77 11.65
C ALA A 69 -3.08 -0.19 11.83
N GLU A 70 -2.47 -0.63 10.74
CA GLU A 70 -1.27 -1.49 10.76
C GLU A 70 0.05 -0.70 10.87
N LEU A 71 -0.03 0.64 10.90
CA LEU A 71 1.14 1.45 11.23
C LEU A 71 1.61 1.20 12.66
N LYS A 72 2.92 1.27 12.91
CA LYS A 72 3.53 1.15 14.25
C LYS A 72 3.38 2.42 15.10
N VAL A 73 2.41 3.27 14.75
CA VAL A 73 2.07 4.53 15.43
C VAL A 73 0.57 4.76 15.35
N THR A 74 0.06 5.53 16.28
CA THR A 74 -1.36 5.87 16.42
C THR A 74 -1.58 7.37 16.18
N GLY A 75 -2.84 7.80 16.06
CA GLY A 75 -3.15 9.23 16.02
C GLY A 75 -2.69 9.98 17.27
N HIS A 76 -2.72 9.32 18.43
CA HIS A 76 -2.21 9.90 19.67
C HIS A 76 -0.71 10.21 19.60
N ASP A 77 0.09 9.30 19.02
CA ASP A 77 1.52 9.54 18.81
C ASP A 77 1.76 10.76 17.93
N ILE A 78 1.02 10.87 16.83
CA ILE A 78 1.12 12.02 15.90
C ILE A 78 0.76 13.32 16.62
N SER A 79 -0.36 13.34 17.36
CA SER A 79 -0.78 14.50 18.16
C SER A 79 0.29 14.92 19.16
N GLN A 80 0.86 13.97 19.92
CA GLN A 80 1.93 14.24 20.88
C GLN A 80 3.19 14.80 20.22
N TRP A 81 3.63 14.24 19.09
CA TRP A 81 4.85 14.69 18.43
C TRP A 81 4.75 16.07 17.80
N LEU A 82 3.55 16.43 17.32
CA LEU A 82 3.30 17.72 16.68
C LEU A 82 2.75 18.78 17.65
N GLY A 83 2.37 18.39 18.86
CA GLY A 83 1.76 19.31 19.83
C GLY A 83 0.38 19.82 19.38
N ILE A 84 -0.36 19.01 18.61
CA ILE A 84 -1.68 19.38 18.07
C ILE A 84 -2.79 18.50 18.68
N PRO A 85 -4.00 19.05 18.88
CA PRO A 85 -5.13 18.25 19.33
C PRO A 85 -5.53 17.22 18.27
N PRO A 86 -6.25 16.14 18.66
CA PRO A 86 -6.88 15.22 17.72
C PRO A 86 -7.72 16.00 16.69
N SER A 87 -7.42 15.82 15.41
CA SER A 87 -8.01 16.62 14.33
C SER A 87 -7.94 15.87 13.00
N PRO A 88 -8.70 16.28 11.96
CA PRO A 88 -8.61 15.69 10.63
C PRO A 88 -7.18 15.70 10.06
N MET A 89 -6.38 16.71 10.41
CA MET A 89 -4.97 16.81 10.00
C MET A 89 -4.13 15.62 10.49
N VAL A 90 -4.38 15.11 11.70
CA VAL A 90 -3.71 13.90 12.21
C VAL A 90 -4.00 12.70 11.31
N GLY A 91 -5.25 12.56 10.87
CA GLY A 91 -5.67 11.51 9.94
C GLY A 91 -4.98 11.63 8.58
N GLU A 92 -4.85 12.84 8.04
CA GLU A 92 -4.14 13.07 6.77
C GLU A 92 -2.65 12.73 6.86
N ILE A 93 -2.01 13.03 7.99
CA ILE A 93 -0.62 12.64 8.24
C ILE A 93 -0.50 11.11 8.30
N LEU A 94 -1.37 10.42 9.03
CA LEU A 94 -1.39 8.96 9.07
C LEU A 94 -1.59 8.33 7.68
N LYS A 95 -2.48 8.88 6.86
CA LYS A 95 -2.67 8.44 5.47
C LYS A 95 -1.42 8.66 4.62
N ALA A 96 -0.72 9.78 4.79
CA ALA A 96 0.53 10.05 4.08
C ALA A 96 1.65 9.08 4.51
N LEU A 97 1.79 8.82 5.81
CA LEU A 97 2.74 7.84 6.35
C LEU A 97 2.43 6.42 5.86
N HIS A 98 1.15 6.04 5.82
CA HIS A 98 0.71 4.77 5.28
C HIS A 98 1.12 4.62 3.81
N LYS A 99 0.86 5.64 2.98
CA LYS A 99 1.33 5.66 1.58
C LYS A 99 2.85 5.47 1.48
N GLU A 100 3.66 6.10 2.32
CA GLU A 100 5.11 5.88 2.34
C GLU A 100 5.48 4.43 2.68
N CYS A 101 4.84 3.86 3.71
CA CYS A 101 5.12 2.50 4.18
C CYS A 101 4.68 1.43 3.19
N VAL A 102 3.62 1.66 2.42
CA VAL A 102 3.23 0.77 1.32
C VAL A 102 4.34 0.66 0.27
N MET A 103 5.07 1.76 0.01
CA MET A 103 6.18 1.75 -0.94
C MET A 103 7.49 1.21 -0.35
N ASN A 104 7.66 1.29 0.97
CA ASN A 104 8.84 0.83 1.69
C ASN A 104 8.46 0.37 3.11
N PRO A 105 8.07 -0.90 3.30
CA PRO A 105 7.55 -1.42 4.56
C PRO A 105 8.52 -1.31 5.73
N LYS A 106 9.82 -1.32 5.45
CA LYS A 106 10.87 -1.13 6.48
C LYS A 106 10.76 0.20 7.23
N ARG A 107 10.08 1.19 6.64
CA ARG A 107 9.79 2.48 7.29
C ARG A 107 8.65 2.42 8.29
N ASN A 108 7.90 1.31 8.37
CA ASN A 108 6.85 1.11 9.36
C ASN A 108 7.47 0.78 10.74
N ASN A 109 8.24 1.71 11.28
CA ASN A 109 8.81 1.68 12.61
C ASN A 109 8.68 3.07 13.25
N ARG A 110 8.62 3.11 14.58
CA ARG A 110 8.27 4.32 15.33
C ARG A 110 9.20 5.49 15.04
N GLU A 111 10.51 5.25 14.93
CA GLU A 111 11.51 6.30 14.72
C GLU A 111 11.41 6.93 13.33
N ALA A 112 11.35 6.08 12.29
CA ALA A 112 11.19 6.54 10.91
C ALA A 112 9.86 7.28 10.71
N LEU A 113 8.78 6.77 11.30
CA LEU A 113 7.46 7.40 11.25
C LEU A 113 7.43 8.74 11.98
N LYS A 114 8.07 8.86 13.15
CA LYS A 114 8.21 10.15 13.86
C LYS A 114 8.92 11.19 13.00
N LYS A 115 10.02 10.81 12.36
CA LYS A 115 10.77 11.71 11.47
C LYS A 115 9.93 12.16 10.28
N SER A 116 9.24 11.24 9.60
CA SER A 116 8.33 11.59 8.50
C SER A 116 7.18 12.48 8.97
N ALA A 117 6.56 12.17 10.12
CA ALA A 117 5.44 12.93 10.68
C ALA A 117 5.82 14.39 10.96
N LEU A 118 6.96 14.62 11.60
CA LEU A 118 7.48 15.97 11.86
C LEU A 118 7.75 16.75 10.57
N ALA A 119 8.30 16.07 9.55
CA ALA A 119 8.55 16.69 8.25
C ALA A 119 7.25 17.04 7.50
N LEU A 120 6.24 16.19 7.59
CA LEU A 120 4.91 16.43 7.00
C LEU A 120 4.16 17.54 7.73
N GLY A 121 4.16 17.53 9.06
CA GLY A 121 3.51 18.56 9.88
C GLY A 121 4.04 19.96 9.59
N ARG A 122 5.37 20.13 9.45
CA ARG A 122 5.96 21.41 9.04
C ARG A 122 5.42 21.93 7.71
N LYS A 123 5.24 21.04 6.72
CA LYS A 123 4.73 21.43 5.40
C LYS A 123 3.24 21.78 5.42
N LEU A 124 2.46 21.13 6.28
CA LEU A 124 1.01 21.32 6.34
C LEU A 124 0.60 22.49 7.24
N ILE A 125 1.42 22.86 8.22
CA ILE A 125 1.15 23.99 9.14
C ILE A 125 1.61 25.32 8.53
N LEU A 126 2.59 25.30 7.63
CA LEU A 126 3.14 26.50 6.97
C LEU A 126 2.44 26.87 5.65
N ASN A 127 1.49 26.06 5.19
CA ASN A 127 0.66 26.30 4.00
C ASN A 127 -0.78 26.56 4.43
#